data_AF-A0A6C1NT69-F1
#
_entry.id   AF-A0A6C1NT69-F1
#
_cell.length_a   1.000
_cell.length_b   1.000
_cell.length_c   1.000
_cell.angle_alpha   90.00
_cell.angle_beta   90.00
_cell.angle_gamma   90.00
#
_symmetry.space_group_name_H-M   'P 1'
#
loop_
_entity.id
_entity.type
_entity.pdbx_description
1 polymer ?
#
loop_
_entity_poly.entity_id
_entity_poly.type
_entity_poly.pdbx_seq_one_letter_code
_entity_poly.pdbx_strand_id
1 'polypeptide(L)'
;MNWFKKLLGGGDSEEAVDYYEEGLALQRAGKFHDALTSFRLALRESPGDTVVLQQIAITYTRIGMTDEAIRTYRTVLDREPDASGAHYGLAFILLKRGEEREAVRHLKAFLGNPPRGGEAEEHIGHARATLAQLRGETDEMFD
;
A
#
# COMPACT_ATOMS: atom_id res chain seq x y z
N MET A 1 50.36 8.11 -12.67
CA MET A 1 50.20 9.19 -11.67
C MET A 1 48.91 9.96 -11.96
N ASN A 2 47.94 9.86 -11.05
CA ASN A 2 46.57 10.36 -11.11
C ASN A 2 46.50 11.89 -10.89
N TRP A 3 46.64 12.68 -11.94
CA TRP A 3 46.31 14.12 -11.85
C TRP A 3 44.82 14.40 -12.13
N PHE A 4 44.11 13.47 -12.80
CA PHE A 4 42.67 13.61 -13.07
C PHE A 4 41.75 13.29 -11.87
N LYS A 5 42.17 12.43 -10.93
CA LYS A 5 41.35 12.15 -9.72
C LYS A 5 41.24 13.33 -8.74
N LYS A 6 42.06 14.38 -8.90
CA LYS A 6 42.04 15.57 -8.03
C LYS A 6 41.31 16.78 -8.65
N LEU A 7 41.03 16.73 -9.96
CA LEU A 7 40.13 17.70 -10.61
C LEU A 7 38.64 17.36 -10.36
N LEU A 8 38.35 16.10 -10.05
CA LEU A 8 37.05 15.65 -9.53
C LEU A 8 37.00 15.66 -7.98
N GLY A 9 37.88 16.43 -7.34
CA GLY A 9 37.88 16.66 -5.91
C GLY A 9 36.83 17.68 -5.51
N GLY A 10 35.57 17.26 -5.51
CA GLY A 10 34.42 18.07 -5.12
C GLY A 10 33.24 17.23 -4.64
N GLY A 11 33.49 16.24 -3.77
CA GLY A 11 32.46 15.68 -2.90
C GLY A 11 31.18 15.14 -3.55
N ASP A 12 31.28 14.28 -4.56
CA ASP A 12 30.13 13.48 -5.00
C ASP A 12 29.91 12.30 -4.02
N SER A 13 29.48 12.63 -2.82
CA SER A 13 28.42 11.85 -2.21
C SER A 13 27.27 12.82 -2.00
N GLU A 14 26.51 13.09 -3.07
CA GLU A 14 25.07 13.22 -2.84
C GLU A 14 24.72 12.02 -1.97
N GLU A 15 24.38 12.25 -0.71
CA GLU A 15 23.80 11.21 0.13
C GLU A 15 22.71 10.59 -0.73
N ALA A 16 22.91 9.32 -1.14
CA ALA A 16 21.98 8.67 -2.04
C ALA A 16 20.61 8.76 -1.37
N VAL A 17 19.71 9.54 -1.97
CA VAL A 17 18.43 9.84 -1.35
C VAL A 17 17.67 8.52 -1.24
N ASP A 18 17.35 8.12 -0.01
CA ASP A 18 16.44 7.00 0.21
C ASP A 18 15.02 7.46 -0.13
N TYR A 19 14.67 7.30 -1.40
CA TYR A 19 13.37 7.71 -1.92
C TYR A 19 12.20 6.99 -1.25
N TYR A 20 12.43 5.82 -0.63
CA TYR A 20 11.40 5.11 0.11
C TYR A 20 11.13 5.82 1.44
N GLU A 21 12.17 6.12 2.22
CA GLU A 21 12.04 6.85 3.49
C GLU A 21 11.53 8.29 3.27
N GLU A 22 11.96 8.95 2.20
CA GLU A 22 11.43 10.26 1.80
C GLU A 22 9.92 10.15 1.50
N GLY A 23 9.49 9.15 0.73
CA GLY A 23 8.09 8.90 0.44
C GLY A 23 7.25 8.67 1.70
N LEU A 24 7.76 7.88 2.66
CA LEU A 24 7.10 7.67 3.95
C LEU A 24 6.98 8.98 4.77
N ALA A 25 8.03 9.81 4.77
CA ALA A 25 8.00 11.11 5.43
C ALA A 25 6.97 12.05 4.80
N LEU A 26 6.92 12.13 3.47
CA LEU A 26 5.96 12.94 2.73
C LEU A 26 4.52 12.44 2.94
N GLN A 27 4.29 11.14 2.98
CA GLN A 27 2.99 10.55 3.29
C GLN A 27 2.53 10.92 4.71
N ARG A 28 3.41 10.84 5.71
CA ARG A 28 3.14 11.30 7.09
C ARG A 28 2.82 12.79 7.16
N ALA A 29 3.46 13.60 6.31
CA ALA A 29 3.20 15.04 6.18
C ALA A 29 1.94 15.38 5.35
N GLY A 30 1.23 14.39 4.81
CA GLY A 30 0.06 14.59 3.95
C GLY A 30 0.37 15.08 2.53
N LYS A 31 1.64 15.09 2.13
CA LYS A 31 2.11 15.51 0.79
C LYS A 31 2.07 14.34 -0.19
N PHE A 32 0.87 13.84 -0.48
CA PHE A 32 0.69 12.57 -1.18
C PHE A 32 1.22 12.55 -2.63
N HIS A 33 1.13 13.65 -3.37
CA HIS A 33 1.66 13.70 -4.74
C HIS A 33 3.20 13.66 -4.78
N ASP A 34 3.84 14.33 -3.83
CA ASP A 34 5.29 14.29 -3.67
C ASP A 34 5.73 12.89 -3.19
N ALA A 35 4.97 12.28 -2.29
CA ALA A 35 5.19 10.91 -1.84
C ALA A 35 5.13 9.91 -3.02
N LEU A 36 4.13 10.03 -3.90
CA LEU A 36 4.05 9.21 -5.12
C LEU A 36 5.27 9.40 -6.03
N THR A 37 5.80 10.62 -6.13
CA THR A 37 7.01 10.88 -6.92
C THR A 37 8.20 10.14 -6.32
N SER A 38 8.39 10.24 -5.00
CA SER A 38 9.47 9.56 -4.28
C SER A 38 9.34 8.04 -4.38
N PHE A 39 8.15 7.48 -4.11
CA PHE A 39 7.95 6.04 -4.24
C PHE A 39 8.14 5.52 -5.68
N ARG A 40 7.81 6.31 -6.71
CA ARG A 40 8.11 5.93 -8.10
C ARG A 40 9.60 5.92 -8.40
N LEU A 41 10.39 6.79 -7.77
CA LEU A 41 11.84 6.75 -7.84
C LEU A 41 12.39 5.53 -7.09
N ALA A 42 11.92 5.25 -5.88
CA ALA A 42 12.27 4.03 -5.15
C ALA A 42 11.97 2.75 -5.95
N LEU A 43 10.82 2.71 -6.63
CA LEU A 43 10.43 1.59 -7.49
C LEU A 43 11.30 1.47 -8.76
N ARG A 44 11.91 2.56 -9.23
CA ARG A 44 12.88 2.49 -10.35
C ARG A 44 14.19 1.83 -9.91
N GLU A 45 14.63 2.09 -8.68
CA GLU A 45 15.82 1.47 -8.09
C GLU A 45 15.59 -0.01 -7.77
N SER A 46 14.38 -0.37 -7.34
CA SER A 46 13.98 -1.76 -7.08
C SER A 46 12.71 -2.13 -7.86
N PRO A 47 12.83 -2.48 -9.16
CA PRO A 47 11.67 -2.76 -10.00
C PRO A 47 10.81 -3.90 -9.46
N GLY A 48 9.60 -3.54 -9.06
CA GLY A 48 8.60 -4.50 -8.63
C GLY A 48 8.70 -4.93 -7.16
N ASP A 49 9.39 -4.13 -6.35
CA ASP A 49 9.29 -4.16 -4.90
C ASP A 49 7.84 -3.98 -4.45
N THR A 50 7.29 -5.03 -3.85
CA THR A 50 5.91 -5.12 -3.37
C THR A 50 5.64 -4.20 -2.18
N VAL A 51 6.65 -3.93 -1.34
CA VAL A 51 6.55 -2.99 -0.22
C VAL A 51 6.36 -1.57 -0.75
N VAL A 52 7.17 -1.17 -1.74
CA VAL A 52 7.04 0.14 -2.40
C VAL A 52 5.71 0.25 -3.16
N LEU A 53 5.32 -0.79 -3.91
CA LEU A 53 4.02 -0.84 -4.61
C LEU A 53 2.84 -0.71 -3.63
N GLN A 54 2.92 -1.33 -2.46
CA GLN A 54 1.88 -1.20 -1.43
C GLN A 54 1.79 0.24 -0.92
N GLN A 55 2.90 0.94 -0.69
CA GLN A 55 2.87 2.37 -0.31
C GLN A 55 2.28 3.25 -1.42
N ILE A 56 2.58 2.96 -2.69
CA ILE A 56 1.96 3.64 -3.83
C ILE A 56 0.44 3.43 -3.83
N ALA A 57 -0.03 2.19 -3.62
CA ALA A 57 -1.46 1.87 -3.57
C ALA A 57 -2.17 2.58 -2.39
N ILE A 58 -1.54 2.59 -1.21
CA ILE A 58 -2.02 3.35 -0.04
C ILE A 58 -2.12 4.83 -0.40
N THR A 59 -1.08 5.40 -1.02
CA THR A 59 -1.06 6.81 -1.39
C THR A 59 -2.17 7.15 -2.39
N TYR A 60 -2.37 6.33 -3.43
CA TYR A 60 -3.51 6.48 -4.36
C TYR A 60 -4.86 6.42 -3.64
N THR A 61 -5.00 5.52 -2.66
CA THR A 61 -6.21 5.42 -1.83
C THR A 61 -6.48 6.73 -1.08
N ARG A 62 -5.44 7.34 -0.52
CA ARG A 62 -5.55 8.59 0.26
C ARG A 62 -5.96 9.80 -0.57
N ILE A 63 -5.59 9.85 -1.85
CA ILE A 63 -5.95 10.94 -2.76
C ILE A 63 -7.19 10.63 -3.62
N GLY A 64 -7.86 9.50 -3.40
CA GLY A 64 -9.10 9.14 -4.10
C GLY A 64 -8.89 8.60 -5.53
N MET A 65 -7.66 8.30 -5.92
CA MET A 65 -7.34 7.63 -7.20
C MET A 65 -7.65 6.14 -7.11
N THR A 66 -8.95 5.85 -7.06
CA THR A 66 -9.51 4.53 -6.73
C THR A 66 -9.08 3.44 -7.71
N ASP A 67 -9.13 3.69 -9.01
CA ASP A 67 -8.82 2.68 -10.03
C ASP A 67 -7.32 2.38 -10.10
N GLU A 68 -6.46 3.38 -9.88
CA GLU A 68 -5.02 3.21 -9.73
C GLU A 68 -4.68 2.39 -8.47
N ALA A 69 -5.34 2.69 -7.35
CA ALA A 69 -5.14 1.95 -6.11
C ALA A 69 -5.51 0.46 -6.27
N ILE A 70 -6.69 0.16 -6.85
CA ILE A 70 -7.11 -1.23 -7.09
C ILE A 70 -6.11 -1.98 -7.97
N ARG A 71 -5.71 -1.39 -9.11
CA ARG A 71 -4.73 -1.99 -10.02
C ARG A 71 -3.39 -2.26 -9.32
N THR A 72 -2.94 -1.31 -8.50
CA THR A 72 -1.67 -1.44 -7.78
C THR A 72 -1.75 -2.50 -6.69
N TYR A 73 -2.82 -2.55 -5.88
CA TYR A 73 -3.02 -3.62 -4.90
C TYR A 73 -3.11 -5.00 -5.55
N ARG A 74 -3.81 -5.13 -6.69
CA ARG A 74 -3.84 -6.40 -7.44
C ARG A 74 -2.45 -6.79 -7.92
N THR A 75 -1.63 -5.84 -8.37
CA THR A 75 -0.23 -6.11 -8.75
C THR A 75 0.61 -6.61 -7.57
N VAL A 76 0.39 -6.07 -6.36
CA VAL A 76 1.02 -6.59 -5.14
C VAL A 76 0.58 -8.03 -4.89
N LEU A 77 -0.73 -8.30 -4.94
CA LEU A 77 -1.29 -9.63 -4.68
C LEU A 77 -0.92 -10.68 -5.75
N ASP A 78 -0.69 -10.27 -6.99
CA ASP A 78 -0.21 -11.16 -8.06
C ASP A 78 1.22 -11.65 -7.77
N ARG A 79 2.01 -10.86 -7.03
CA ARG A 79 3.40 -11.18 -6.66
C ARG A 79 3.50 -11.84 -5.29
N GLU A 80 2.74 -11.32 -4.34
CA GLU A 80 2.65 -11.76 -2.96
C GLU A 80 1.19 -12.00 -2.58
N PRO A 81 0.68 -13.21 -2.85
CA PRO A 81 -0.72 -13.56 -2.59
C PRO A 81 -1.14 -13.39 -1.13
N ASP A 82 -0.19 -13.49 -0.19
CA ASP A 82 -0.45 -13.40 1.24
C ASP A 82 -0.21 -12.00 1.82
N ALA A 83 0.00 -10.98 0.97
CA ALA A 83 0.23 -9.59 1.39
C ALA A 83 -1.00 -9.00 2.08
N SER A 84 -1.05 -9.17 3.41
CA SER A 84 -2.20 -8.82 4.26
C SER A 84 -2.61 -7.35 4.13
N GLY A 85 -1.64 -6.44 4.05
CA GLY A 85 -1.91 -5.01 3.85
C GLY A 85 -2.63 -4.71 2.53
N ALA A 86 -2.24 -5.38 1.45
CA ALA A 86 -2.89 -5.25 0.15
C ALA A 86 -4.32 -5.82 0.14
N HIS A 87 -4.55 -6.94 0.82
CA HIS A 87 -5.90 -7.46 1.01
C HIS A 87 -6.81 -6.49 1.78
N TYR A 88 -6.33 -5.91 2.86
CA TYR A 88 -7.12 -4.94 3.63
C TYR A 88 -7.43 -3.67 2.82
N GLY A 89 -6.42 -3.09 2.17
CA GLY A 89 -6.58 -1.89 1.35
C GLY A 89 -7.54 -2.09 0.17
N LEU A 90 -7.43 -3.23 -0.52
CA LEU A 90 -8.33 -3.58 -1.61
C LEU A 90 -9.76 -3.80 -1.11
N ALA A 91 -9.95 -4.52 0.01
CA ALA A 91 -11.27 -4.70 0.61
C ALA A 91 -11.93 -3.36 0.95
N PHE A 92 -11.19 -2.46 1.60
CA PHE A 92 -11.69 -1.12 1.96
C PHE A 92 -12.20 -0.34 0.76
N ILE A 93 -11.46 -0.37 -0.35
CA ILE A 93 -11.87 0.31 -1.58
C ILE A 93 -13.09 -0.35 -2.23
N LEU A 94 -13.13 -1.69 -2.28
CA LEU A 94 -14.23 -2.42 -2.89
C LEU A 94 -15.54 -2.18 -2.14
N LEU A 95 -15.51 -2.08 -0.81
CA LEU A 95 -16.68 -1.70 0.00
C LEU A 95 -17.20 -0.31 -0.38
N LYS A 96 -16.30 0.67 -0.57
CA LYS A 96 -16.70 2.01 -1.03
C LYS A 96 -17.34 2.02 -2.41
N ARG A 97 -17.06 1.01 -3.24
CA ARG A 97 -17.68 0.81 -4.56
C ARG A 97 -18.95 -0.04 -4.53
N GLY A 98 -19.34 -0.57 -3.37
CA GLY A 98 -20.46 -1.52 -3.25
C GLY A 98 -20.14 -2.92 -3.77
N GLU A 99 -18.86 -3.24 -3.98
CA GLU A 99 -18.41 -4.54 -4.48
C GLU A 99 -18.19 -5.55 -3.33
N GLU A 100 -19.22 -5.72 -2.50
CA GLU A 100 -19.16 -6.41 -1.21
C GLU A 100 -18.70 -7.86 -1.32
N ARG A 101 -19.19 -8.59 -2.33
CA ARG A 101 -18.83 -10.00 -2.53
C ARG A 101 -17.33 -10.21 -2.74
N GLU A 102 -16.65 -9.26 -3.39
CA GLU A 102 -15.19 -9.30 -3.55
C GLU A 102 -14.48 -8.82 -2.30
N ALA A 103 -14.97 -7.74 -1.67
CA ALA A 103 -14.44 -7.25 -0.41
C ALA A 103 -14.42 -8.34 0.68
N VAL A 104 -15.49 -9.14 0.81
CA VAL A 104 -15.58 -10.25 1.76
C VAL A 104 -14.45 -11.27 1.56
N ARG A 105 -14.07 -11.57 0.32
CA ARG A 105 -12.96 -12.50 0.04
C ARG A 105 -11.64 -11.93 0.58
N HIS A 106 -11.38 -10.66 0.34
CA HIS A 106 -10.16 -10.00 0.79
C HIS A 106 -10.12 -9.75 2.30
N LEU A 107 -11.24 -9.41 2.94
CA LEU A 107 -11.33 -9.33 4.41
C LEU A 107 -11.04 -10.68 5.07
N LYS A 108 -11.56 -11.78 4.50
CA LYS A 108 -11.26 -13.14 4.99
C LYS A 108 -9.77 -13.47 4.84
N ALA A 109 -9.16 -13.11 3.72
CA ALA A 109 -7.73 -13.34 3.49
C ALA A 109 -6.85 -12.53 4.46
N PHE A 110 -7.17 -11.23 4.67
CA PHE A 110 -6.53 -10.38 5.68
C PHE A 110 -6.60 -10.99 7.09
N LEU A 111 -7.77 -11.46 7.51
CA LEU A 111 -7.95 -12.09 8.83
C LEU A 111 -7.33 -13.50 8.94
N GLY A 112 -7.06 -14.17 7.82
CA GLY A 112 -6.35 -15.45 7.78
C GLY A 112 -4.85 -15.29 8.07
N ASN A 113 -4.27 -14.15 7.70
CA ASN A 113 -2.87 -13.80 7.97
C ASN A 113 -2.75 -12.35 8.47
N PRO A 114 -3.24 -12.04 9.69
CA PRO A 114 -3.27 -10.67 10.18
C PRO A 114 -1.85 -10.14 10.47
N PRO A 115 -1.56 -8.85 10.21
CA PRO A 115 -0.29 -8.25 10.59
C PRO A 115 -0.15 -8.26 12.12
N ARG A 116 1.09 -8.35 12.62
CA ARG A 116 1.39 -8.35 14.05
C ARG A 116 1.75 -6.93 14.51
N GLY A 117 1.20 -6.48 15.65
CA GLY A 117 1.50 -5.19 16.26
C GLY A 117 0.27 -4.31 16.50
N GLY A 118 0.41 -3.28 17.34
CA GLY A 118 -0.72 -2.46 17.80
C GLY A 118 -1.47 -1.71 16.69
N GLU A 119 -0.77 -1.21 15.67
CA GLU A 119 -1.41 -0.54 14.52
C GLU A 119 -2.31 -1.48 13.70
N ALA A 120 -2.09 -2.80 13.78
CA ALA A 120 -2.91 -3.78 13.09
C ALA A 120 -4.22 -4.10 13.83
N GLU A 121 -4.30 -3.86 15.15
CA GLU A 121 -5.47 -4.23 15.95
C GLU A 121 -6.74 -3.48 15.52
N GLU A 122 -6.61 -2.19 15.19
CA GLU A 122 -7.72 -1.39 14.66
C GLU A 122 -8.24 -1.97 13.34
N HIS A 123 -7.34 -2.27 12.41
CA HIS A 123 -7.68 -2.86 11.11
C HIS A 123 -8.33 -4.24 11.26
N ILE A 124 -7.85 -5.07 12.20
CA ILE A 124 -8.43 -6.38 12.54
C ILE A 124 -9.84 -6.22 13.11
N GLY A 125 -10.02 -5.29 14.06
CA GLY A 125 -11.33 -4.97 14.64
C GLY A 125 -12.32 -4.53 13.57
N HIS A 126 -11.91 -3.58 12.73
CA HIS A 126 -12.70 -3.11 11.58
C HIS A 126 -13.09 -4.27 10.66
N ALA A 127 -12.12 -5.07 10.20
CA ALA A 127 -12.39 -6.19 9.28
C ALA A 127 -13.37 -7.21 9.87
N ARG A 128 -13.26 -7.54 11.15
CA ARG A 128 -14.19 -8.45 11.84
C ARG A 128 -15.60 -7.88 11.93
N ALA A 129 -15.72 -6.61 12.32
CA ALA A 129 -17.01 -5.93 12.42
C ALA A 129 -17.71 -5.85 11.05
N THR A 130 -16.97 -5.45 10.01
CA THR A 130 -17.50 -5.37 8.64
C THR A 130 -17.97 -6.74 8.13
N LEU A 131 -17.20 -7.81 8.36
CA LEU A 131 -17.63 -9.15 7.96
C LEU A 131 -18.88 -9.63 8.72
N ALA A 132 -19.05 -9.26 9.98
CA ALA A 132 -20.24 -9.60 10.75
C ALA A 132 -21.47 -8.86 10.21
N GLN A 133 -21.34 -7.58 9.91
CA GLN A 133 -22.41 -6.77 9.34
C GLN A 133 -22.87 -7.30 7.97
N LEU A 134 -21.91 -7.52 7.04
CA LEU A 134 -22.24 -8.00 5.70
C LEU A 134 -22.93 -9.38 5.72
N ARG A 135 -22.59 -10.23 6.69
CA ARG A 135 -23.28 -11.53 6.87
C ARG A 135 -24.73 -11.34 7.31
N GLY A 136 -24.99 -10.46 8.28
CA GLY A 136 -26.35 -10.16 8.73
C GLY A 136 -27.22 -9.59 7.60
N GLU A 137 -26.67 -8.70 6.78
CA GLU A 137 -27.36 -8.14 5.61
C GLU A 137 -27.65 -9.21 4.54
N THR A 138 -26.82 -10.25 4.42
CA THR A 138 -27.08 -11.34 3.48
C THR A 138 -28.21 -12.24 3.97
N ASP A 139 -28.27 -12.54 5.27
CA ASP A 139 -29.29 -13.40 5.85
C ASP A 139 -30.69 -12.73 5.83
N GLU A 140 -30.76 -11.40 5.95
CA GLU A 140 -32.02 -10.63 5.86
C GLU A 140 -32.58 -10.46 4.43
N MET A 141 -31.76 -10.67 3.38
CA MET A 141 -32.16 -10.42 1.99
C MET A 141 -32.83 -11.64 1.31
N PHE A 142 -32.83 -12.80 1.97
CA PHE A 142 -33.34 -14.06 1.42
C PHE A 142 -34.50 -14.69 2.22
N ASP A 143 -35.02 -14.00 3.23
CA ASP A 143 -36.28 -14.32 3.94
C ASP A 143 -37.46 -13.48 3.42
#